data_AF-A0A2E5JQL2-F1
#
_entry.id   AF-A0A2E5JQL2-F1
#
_cell.length_a   1.000
_cell.length_b   1.000
_cell.length_c   1.000
_cell.angle_alpha   90.00
_cell.angle_beta   90.00
_cell.angle_gamma   90.00
#
_symmetry.space_group_name_H-M   'P 1'
#
loop_
_entity.id
_entity.type
_entity.pdbx_description
1 polymer ?
#
loop_
_entity_poly.entity_id
_entity_poly.type
_entity_poly.pdbx_seq_one_letter_code
_entity_poly.pdbx_strand_id
1 'polypeptide(L)' 'MNKPDNAVKINLKSNKKISICTCGKSDSLPFCDNRHRELNKENGTHYKSVKIFPENDTNIWVSSTTWKKHNK' A
#
# COMPACT_ATOMS: atom_id res chain seq x y z
N MET A 1 -18.60 10.55 1.59
CA MET A 1 -17.49 9.92 2.33
C MET A 1 -16.42 10.96 2.58
N ASN A 2 -16.10 11.24 3.85
CA ASN A 2 -14.96 12.11 4.18
C ASN A 2 -13.69 11.25 4.15
N LYS A 3 -12.73 11.62 3.31
CA LYS A 3 -11.44 10.93 3.21
C LYS A 3 -10.57 11.30 4.43
N PRO A 4 -9.83 10.36 5.04
CA PRO A 4 -8.90 10.69 6.10
C PRO A 4 -7.71 11.48 5.55
N ASP A 5 -7.10 12.31 6.38
CA ASP A 5 -6.06 13.24 5.91
C ASP A 5 -4.84 12.54 5.33
N ASN A 6 -4.51 11.34 5.80
CA ASN A 6 -3.41 10.49 5.33
C ASN A 6 -3.77 9.64 4.09
N ALA A 7 -4.92 9.89 3.46
CA ALA A 7 -5.27 9.21 2.22
C ALA A 7 -4.33 9.64 1.07
N VAL A 8 -3.79 8.66 0.38
CA VAL A 8 -2.96 8.82 -0.82
C VAL A 8 -3.80 8.45 -2.04
N LYS A 9 -3.80 9.33 -3.05
CA LYS A 9 -4.40 9.03 -4.35
C LYS A 9 -3.43 8.22 -5.19
N ILE A 10 -3.87 7.07 -5.68
CA ILE A 10 -3.10 6.25 -6.63
C ILE A 10 -3.87 6.08 -7.94
N ASN A 11 -3.14 6.16 -9.05
CA ASN A 11 -3.65 5.88 -10.39
C ASN A 11 -3.40 4.40 -10.71
N LEU A 12 -4.48 3.68 -11.01
CA LEU A 12 -4.44 2.29 -11.44
C LEU A 12 -4.64 2.25 -12.95
N LYS A 13 -3.83 1.43 -13.63
CA LYS A 13 -3.96 1.16 -15.06
C LYS A 13 -4.63 -0.19 -15.28
N SER A 14 -5.52 -0.27 -16.27
CA SER A 14 -6.24 -1.50 -16.62
C SER A 14 -5.27 -2.68 -16.81
N ASN A 15 -5.68 -3.86 -16.34
CA ASN A 15 -4.91 -5.10 -16.42
C ASN A 15 -3.51 -5.07 -15.74
N LYS A 16 -3.19 -4.01 -14.97
CA LYS A 16 -1.93 -3.92 -14.23
C LYS A 16 -2.14 -4.28 -12.77
N LYS A 17 -1.62 -5.44 -12.37
CA LYS A 17 -1.59 -5.88 -10.97
C LYS A 17 -0.76 -4.91 -10.12
N ILE A 18 -1.34 -4.47 -9.02
CA ILE A 18 -0.67 -3.61 -8.04
C ILE A 18 -0.67 -4.30 -6.68
N SER A 19 0.37 -4.06 -5.89
CA SER A 19 0.53 -4.62 -4.54
C SER A 19 0.59 -3.48 -3.53
N ILE A 20 -0.34 -3.47 -2.57
CA ILE A 20 -0.42 -2.47 -1.51
C ILE A 20 0.19 -3.02 -0.22
N CYS A 21 0.97 -2.18 0.46
CA CYS A 21 1.68 -2.53 1.68
C CYS A 21 0.73 -2.59 2.88
N THR A 22 0.84 -3.64 3.68
CA THR A 22 0.06 -3.80 4.93
C THR A 22 0.92 -3.78 6.19
N CYS A 23 2.26 -3.92 6.05
CA CYS A 23 3.17 -3.96 7.19
C CYS A 23 3.66 -2.57 7.63
N GLY A 24 3.44 -1.53 6.83
CA GLY A 24 3.85 -0.15 7.14
C GLY A 24 5.36 0.11 7.09
N LYS A 25 6.16 -0.84 6.58
CA LYS A 25 7.64 -0.74 6.51
C LYS A 25 8.19 -0.62 5.09
N SER A 26 7.33 -0.40 4.10
CA SER A 26 7.82 -0.19 2.74
C SER A 26 8.45 1.20 2.61
N ASP A 27 9.51 1.31 1.83
CA ASP A 27 10.12 2.58 1.42
C ASP A 27 9.32 3.24 0.27
N SER A 28 8.38 2.48 -0.33
CA SER A 28 7.56 2.89 -1.48
C SER A 28 6.07 3.02 -1.16
N LEU A 29 5.73 3.32 0.11
CA LEU A 29 4.33 3.47 0.53
C LEU A 29 3.55 4.40 -0.42
N PRO A 30 2.32 4.02 -0.83
CA PRO A 30 1.49 2.93 -0.31
C PRO A 30 1.76 1.53 -0.92
N PHE A 31 2.71 1.42 -1.84
CA PHE A 31 3.01 0.17 -2.53
C PHE A 31 3.86 -0.78 -1.67
N CYS A 32 3.77 -2.07 -1.97
CA CYS A 32 4.57 -3.10 -1.32
C CYS A 32 5.85 -3.39 -2.12
N ASP A 33 7.01 -3.25 -1.47
CA ASP A 33 8.35 -3.55 -1.98
C ASP A 33 8.96 -4.86 -1.45
N ASN A 34 8.18 -5.65 -0.70
CA ASN A 34 8.58 -6.90 -0.04
C ASN A 34 9.33 -6.78 1.29
N ARG A 35 9.50 -5.58 1.89
CA ARG A 35 10.06 -5.40 3.24
C ARG A 35 9.37 -6.24 4.32
N HIS A 36 8.10 -6.56 4.12
CA HIS A 36 7.35 -7.46 5.01
C HIS A 36 7.99 -8.85 5.15
N ARG A 37 8.79 -9.33 4.19
CA ARG A 37 9.45 -10.64 4.27
C ARG A 37 10.55 -10.65 5.34
N GLU A 38 11.37 -9.61 5.36
CA GLU A 38 12.41 -9.40 6.39
C GLU A 38 11.74 -9.26 7.75
N LEU A 39 10.73 -8.38 7.84
CA LEU A 39 9.96 -8.17 9.08
C LEU A 39 9.31 -9.46 9.63
N ASN A 40 8.75 -10.29 8.74
CA ASN A 40 8.17 -11.58 9.09
C ASN A 40 9.23 -12.55 9.65
N LYS A 41 10.44 -12.56 9.08
CA LYS A 41 11.54 -13.41 9.54
C LYS A 41 12.06 -12.97 10.90
N GLU A 42 12.18 -11.66 11.12
CA GLU A 42 12.73 -11.09 12.36
C GLU A 42 11.76 -11.18 13.53
N ASN A 43 10.47 -10.90 13.29
CA ASN A 43 9.48 -10.73 14.37
C ASN A 43 8.44 -11.86 14.43
N GLY A 44 8.59 -12.93 13.63
CA GLY A 44 7.61 -14.01 13.56
C GLY A 44 6.22 -13.57 13.06
N THR A 45 6.16 -12.48 12.29
CA THR A 45 4.90 -11.96 11.75
C THR A 45 4.53 -12.63 10.42
N HIS A 46 3.29 -12.44 9.97
CA HIS A 46 2.78 -13.05 8.73
C HIS A 46 2.13 -12.04 7.78
N TYR A 47 2.67 -10.82 7.70
CA TYR A 47 2.15 -9.79 6.82
C TYR A 47 2.19 -10.23 5.35
N LYS A 48 1.13 -9.90 4.61
CA LYS A 48 0.99 -10.11 3.17
C LYS A 48 0.45 -8.84 2.51
N SER A 49 0.95 -8.52 1.32
CA SER A 49 0.44 -7.40 0.53
C SER A 49 -0.97 -7.67 0.01
N VAL A 50 -1.81 -6.65 -0.03
CA VAL A 50 -3.09 -6.71 -0.77
C VAL A 50 -2.80 -6.58 -2.26
N LYS A 51 -3.42 -7.42 -3.09
CA LYS A 51 -3.30 -7.36 -4.55
C LYS A 51 -4.56 -6.73 -5.14
N ILE A 52 -4.38 -5.77 -6.04
CA ILE A 52 -5.46 -5.10 -6.76
C ILE A 52 -5.29 -5.39 -8.24
N PHE A 53 -6.39 -5.79 -8.88
CA PHE A 53 -6.48 -6.12 -10.30
C PHE A 53 -7.55 -5.22 -10.93
N PRO A 54 -7.18 -4.01 -11.40
CA PRO A 54 -8.12 -3.08 -12.00
C PRO A 54 -8.55 -3.55 -13.40
N GLU A 55 -9.86 -3.55 -13.67
CA GLU A 55 -10.40 -3.82 -15.01
C GLU A 55 -10.20 -2.64 -15.95
N ASN A 56 -10.33 -1.41 -15.42
CA ASN A 56 -10.25 -0.16 -16.18
C ASN A 56 -9.28 0.81 -15.50
N ASP A 57 -8.82 1.82 -16.24
CA ASP A 57 -8.04 2.93 -15.69
C ASP A 57 -8.88 3.69 -14.64
N THR A 58 -8.43 3.72 -13.40
CA THR A 58 -9.18 4.34 -12.30
C THR A 58 -8.26 4.97 -11.27
N ASN A 59 -8.79 5.92 -10.51
CA ASN A 59 -8.10 6.51 -9.38
C ASN A 59 -8.77 6.06 -8.09
N ILE A 60 -7.98 5.52 -7.16
CA ILE A 60 -8.49 5.18 -5.83
C ILE A 60 -7.73 5.95 -4.77
N TRP A 61 -8.42 6.24 -3.67
CA TRP A 61 -7.82 6.76 -2.45
C TRP A 61 -7.59 5.59 -1.50
N VAL A 62 -6.36 5.44 -1.05
CA VAL A 62 -5.97 4.41 -0.07
C VAL A 62 -5.35 5.06 1.15
N SER A 63 -5.58 4.51 2.32
CA SER A 63 -5.01 5.01 3.58
C SER A 63 -4.71 3.86 4.52
N SER A 64 -3.65 3.99 5.31
CA SER A 64 -3.38 3.15 6.47
C SER A 64 -2.83 4.04 7.58
N THR A 65 -3.23 3.79 8.82
CA THR A 65 -2.73 4.49 10.01
C THR A 65 -1.19 4.40 10.14
N THR A 66 -0.58 3.35 9.57
CA THR A 66 0.86 3.14 9.57
C THR A 66 1.61 3.95 8.52
N TRP A 67 0.91 4.49 7.50
CA TRP A 67 1.53 5.29 6.44
C TRP A 67 1.61 6.74 6.90
N LYS A 68 2.77 7.12 7.46
CA LYS A 68 3.06 8.51 7.78
C LYS A 68 3.15 9.30 6.47
N LYS A 69 2.59 10.50 6.44
CA LYS A 69 2.90 11.45 5.37
C LYS A 69 4.40 11.73 5.47
N HIS A 70 5.16 11.43 4.41
CA HIS A 70 6.40 12.14 4.18
C HIS A 70 6.00 13.59 3.86
N ASN A 71 5.80 14.40 4.91
CA ASN A 71 5.75 15.84 4.78
C ASN A 71 7.13 16.25 4.28
N LYS A 72 7.21 16.61 3.00
CA LYS A 72 8.33 17.35 2.45
C LYS A 72 7.90 18.80 2.33
#